data_AF-A0A917VEB0-F1
#
_entry.id   AF-A0A917VEB0-F1
#
_cell.length_a   1.000
_cell.length_b   1.000
_cell.length_c   1.000
_cell.angle_alpha   90.00
_cell.angle_beta   90.00
_cell.angle_gamma   90.00
#
_symmetry.space_group_name_H-M   'P 1'
#
loop_
_entity.id
_entity.type
_entity.pdbx_description
1 polymer ?
#
loop_
_entity_poly.entity_id
_entity_poly.type
_entity_poly.pdbx_seq_one_letter_code
_entity_poly.pdbx_strand_id
1 'polypeptide(L)'
;MIVVLGGTPYERFDRGIELAQQGYAPEVLISQSTGADDPEMDRYCGGRFAFRVSCFVPDPWTTDGEAREIVRRAKIYGWRHIIVVTFTPHVSRARYIVEKCFDGEITMVASPSESGLGFWAWMYVRQSGGYVRAFVNQHCETAEKTASAF
;
A
#
# COMPACT_ATOMS: atom_id res chain seq x y z
N MET A 1 2.64 -9.36 3.09
CA MET A 1 3.46 -8.13 2.93
C MET A 1 2.64 -6.94 3.38
N ILE A 2 3.22 -5.95 4.08
CA ILE A 2 2.52 -4.70 4.42
C ILE A 2 2.97 -3.59 3.45
N VAL A 3 2.04 -2.83 2.91
CA VAL A 3 2.30 -1.66 2.06
C VAL A 3 1.66 -0.45 2.70
N VAL A 4 2.43 0.62 2.94
CA VAL A 4 1.92 1.89 3.43
C VAL A 4 1.89 2.90 2.30
N LEU A 5 0.70 3.35 1.92
CA LEU A 5 0.52 4.39 0.89
C LEU A 5 0.94 5.75 1.44
N GLY A 6 1.50 6.60 0.60
CA GLY A 6 2.16 7.82 1.04
C GLY A 6 1.24 9.04 1.08
N GLY A 7 1.78 10.15 1.56
CA GLY A 7 1.10 11.42 1.82
C GLY A 7 0.93 11.70 3.31
N THR A 8 0.30 12.80 3.64
CA THR A 8 -0.03 13.18 5.02
C THR A 8 -1.45 12.74 5.40
N PRO A 9 -1.74 12.51 6.69
CA PRO A 9 -0.86 12.60 7.86
C PRO A 9 -0.03 11.32 8.09
N TYR A 10 0.98 11.37 8.99
CA TYR A 10 2.02 10.33 9.14
C TYR A 10 1.61 9.11 9.98
N GLU A 11 0.48 9.14 10.69
CA GLU A 11 0.09 8.06 11.63
C GLU A 11 -0.13 6.71 10.94
N ARG A 12 -0.30 6.70 9.62
CA ARG A 12 -0.34 5.48 8.81
C ARG A 12 1.00 4.75 8.71
N PHE A 13 2.12 5.47 8.75
CA PHE A 13 3.45 4.87 8.73
C PHE A 13 3.72 4.15 10.05
N ASP A 14 3.38 4.78 11.18
CA ASP A 14 3.42 4.14 12.49
C ASP A 14 2.56 2.87 12.51
N ARG A 15 1.33 2.95 11.98
CA ARG A 15 0.44 1.79 11.92
C ARG A 15 1.02 0.62 11.09
N GLY A 16 1.70 0.92 9.98
CA GLY A 16 2.37 -0.10 9.18
C GLY A 16 3.51 -0.80 9.91
N ILE A 17 4.32 -0.02 10.65
CA ILE A 17 5.40 -0.53 11.49
C ILE A 17 4.84 -1.38 12.64
N GLU A 18 3.80 -0.92 13.33
CA GLU A 18 3.15 -1.67 14.41
C GLU A 18 2.62 -3.04 13.94
N LEU A 19 1.99 -3.09 12.77
CA LEU A 19 1.51 -4.35 12.20
C LEU A 19 2.66 -5.34 11.93
N ALA A 20 3.80 -4.85 11.44
CA ALA A 20 4.97 -5.68 11.24
C ALA A 20 5.58 -6.16 12.57
N GLN A 21 5.63 -5.29 13.58
CA GLN A 21 6.07 -5.64 14.95
C GLN A 21 5.17 -6.71 15.59
N GLN A 22 3.85 -6.66 15.32
CA GLN A 22 2.87 -7.65 15.76
C GLN A 22 2.96 -8.98 14.99
N GLY A 23 3.82 -9.07 13.98
CA GLY A 23 4.07 -10.30 13.23
C GLY A 23 3.12 -10.54 12.05
N TYR A 24 2.31 -9.56 11.64
CA TYR A 24 1.38 -9.72 10.51
C TYR A 24 2.09 -9.87 9.15
N ALA A 25 3.30 -9.32 9.00
CA ALA A 25 4.16 -9.59 7.85
C ALA A 25 5.65 -9.37 8.19
N PRO A 26 6.57 -10.11 7.54
CA PRO A 26 8.02 -9.95 7.75
C PRO A 26 8.64 -8.79 6.95
N GLU A 27 7.84 -8.08 6.16
CA GLU A 27 8.26 -7.01 5.26
C GLU A 27 7.24 -5.86 5.26
N VAL A 28 7.75 -4.63 5.17
CA VAL A 28 6.98 -3.39 5.00
C VAL A 28 7.54 -2.61 3.81
N LEU A 29 6.68 -2.26 2.87
CA LEU A 29 6.95 -1.35 1.77
C LEU A 29 6.30 0.00 2.07
N ILE A 30 7.09 1.07 2.07
CA ILE A 30 6.60 2.42 2.35
C ILE A 30 6.71 3.27 1.09
N SER A 31 5.58 3.86 0.69
CA SER A 31 5.57 4.90 -0.33
C SER A 31 5.92 6.24 0.30
N GLN A 32 7.08 6.79 -0.05
CA GLN A 32 7.60 8.06 0.47
C GLN A 32 7.01 9.25 -0.30
N SER A 33 5.68 9.29 -0.40
CA SER A 33 4.95 10.35 -1.09
C SER A 33 4.75 11.63 -0.26
N THR A 34 5.53 11.85 0.80
CA THR A 34 5.42 13.04 1.69
C THR A 34 6.41 14.14 1.33
N GLY A 35 7.43 13.80 0.52
CA GLY A 35 8.55 14.64 0.13
C GLY A 35 9.77 13.72 0.00
N ALA A 36 10.45 13.73 -1.15
CA ALA A 36 11.62 12.85 -1.35
C ALA A 36 12.74 13.11 -0.31
N ASP A 37 12.81 14.34 0.21
CA ASP A 37 13.77 14.78 1.23
C ASP A 37 13.10 15.07 2.59
N ASP A 38 11.97 14.44 2.88
CA ASP A 38 11.26 14.62 4.15
C ASP A 38 12.01 13.94 5.31
N PRO A 39 12.61 14.71 6.25
CA PRO A 39 13.43 14.14 7.32
C PRO A 39 12.61 13.31 8.32
N GLU A 40 11.28 13.50 8.40
CA GLU A 40 10.44 12.64 9.24
C GLU A 40 10.40 11.20 8.70
N MET A 41 10.62 11.00 7.40
CA MET A 41 10.63 9.67 6.81
C MET A 41 11.90 8.89 7.13
N ASP A 42 13.00 9.54 7.53
CA ASP A 42 14.26 8.88 7.91
C ASP A 42 14.07 7.92 9.08
N ARG A 43 13.13 8.21 9.99
CA ARG A 43 12.80 7.32 11.12
C ARG A 43 12.27 5.96 10.67
N TYR A 44 11.65 5.91 9.48
CA TYR A 44 11.12 4.69 8.88
C TYR A 44 12.07 4.10 7.83
N CYS A 45 12.55 4.93 6.90
CA CYS A 45 13.32 4.51 5.74
C CYS A 45 14.81 4.29 6.06
N GLY A 46 15.35 5.04 7.02
CA GLY A 46 16.69 4.84 7.59
C GLY A 46 16.70 4.07 8.91
N GLY A 47 15.52 3.76 9.46
CA GLY A 47 15.36 3.05 10.73
C GLY A 47 15.85 1.60 10.67
N ARG A 48 16.28 1.07 11.81
CA ARG A 48 16.65 -0.35 11.96
C ARG A 48 15.52 -1.09 12.65
N PHE A 49 14.98 -2.10 11.97
CA PHE A 49 13.88 -2.93 12.45
C PHE A 49 14.25 -4.41 12.43
N ALA A 50 13.55 -5.21 13.23
CA ALA A 50 13.70 -6.68 13.24
C ALA A 50 13.09 -7.35 11.98
N PHE A 51 12.35 -6.59 11.18
CA PHE A 51 11.77 -6.97 9.90
C PHE A 51 12.31 -6.06 8.80
N ARG A 52 12.07 -6.43 7.55
CA ARG A 52 12.58 -5.65 6.41
C ARG A 52 11.65 -4.46 6.15
N VAL A 53 12.23 -3.27 6.13
CA VAL A 53 11.56 -2.06 5.66
C VAL A 53 12.23 -1.63 4.35
N SER A 54 11.43 -1.33 3.35
CA SER A 54 11.91 -0.76 2.10
C SER A 54 11.05 0.43 1.71
N CYS A 55 11.67 1.53 1.34
CA CYS A 55 11.00 2.72 0.87
C CYS A 55 11.18 2.89 -0.64
N PHE A 56 10.25 3.61 -1.26
CA PHE A 56 10.36 4.06 -2.64
C PHE A 56 9.63 5.38 -2.80
N VAL A 57 10.04 6.17 -3.80
CA VAL A 57 9.29 7.34 -4.25
C VAL A 57 8.50 6.91 -5.48
N PRO A 58 7.16 7.04 -5.50
CA PRO A 58 6.36 6.63 -6.65
C PRO A 58 6.58 7.55 -7.85
N ASP A 59 6.57 6.95 -9.04
CA ASP A 59 6.58 7.65 -10.32
C ASP A 59 5.41 7.14 -11.20
N PRO A 60 4.39 7.97 -11.48
CA PRO A 60 4.21 9.36 -11.03
C PRO A 60 3.88 9.42 -9.53
N TRP A 61 4.00 10.61 -8.93
CA TRP A 61 3.74 10.88 -7.52
C TRP A 61 2.23 10.87 -7.20
N THR A 62 1.57 9.75 -7.44
CA THR A 62 0.13 9.51 -7.30
C THR A 62 -0.12 8.10 -6.79
N THR A 63 -1.35 7.81 -6.34
CA THR A 63 -1.77 6.46 -5.95
C THR A 63 -1.63 5.43 -7.09
N ASP A 64 -1.67 5.87 -8.36
CA ASP A 64 -1.44 4.98 -9.51
C ASP A 64 0.03 4.58 -9.60
N GLY A 65 0.97 5.50 -9.37
CA GLY A 65 2.40 5.20 -9.30
C GLY A 65 2.73 4.26 -8.14
N GLU A 66 2.07 4.44 -6.99
CA GLU A 66 2.17 3.53 -5.85
C GLU A 66 1.68 2.12 -6.23
N ALA A 67 0.52 2.00 -6.87
CA ALA A 67 -0.02 0.73 -7.31
C ALA A 67 0.88 0.00 -8.32
N ARG A 68 1.49 0.74 -9.26
CA ARG A 68 2.45 0.17 -10.23
C ARG A 68 3.67 -0.42 -9.54
N GLU A 69 4.23 0.26 -8.56
CA GLU A 69 5.37 -0.26 -7.80
C GLU A 69 5.01 -1.51 -6.99
N ILE A 70 3.81 -1.51 -6.37
CA ILE A 70 3.29 -2.70 -5.66
C ILE A 70 3.29 -3.91 -6.59
N VAL A 71 2.75 -3.76 -7.81
CA VAL A 71 2.69 -4.85 -8.79
C VAL A 71 4.08 -5.28 -9.24
N ARG A 72 4.96 -4.33 -9.54
CA ARG A 72 6.33 -4.61 -9.97
C ARG A 72 7.06 -5.45 -8.91
N ARG A 73 7.00 -5.04 -7.64
CA ARG A 73 7.62 -5.76 -6.53
C ARG A 73 6.91 -7.08 -6.22
N ALA A 74 5.59 -7.12 -6.31
CA ALA A 74 4.84 -8.36 -6.14
C ALA A 74 5.25 -9.43 -7.17
N LYS A 75 5.48 -9.05 -8.43
CA LYS A 75 5.98 -9.96 -9.47
C LYS A 75 7.40 -10.46 -9.16
N ILE A 76 8.28 -9.58 -8.67
CA ILE A 76 9.68 -9.93 -8.35
C ILE A 76 9.77 -10.83 -7.11
N TYR A 77 9.02 -10.51 -6.05
CA TYR A 77 9.10 -11.17 -4.76
C TYR A 77 8.00 -12.22 -4.52
N GLY A 78 7.11 -12.44 -5.50
CA GLY A 78 6.05 -13.43 -5.43
C GLY A 78 4.96 -13.13 -4.40
N TRP A 79 4.64 -11.86 -4.16
CA TRP A 79 3.60 -11.49 -3.19
C TRP A 79 2.22 -11.92 -3.69
N ARG A 80 1.52 -12.74 -2.90
CA ARG A 80 0.14 -13.17 -3.16
C ARG A 80 -0.89 -12.52 -2.25
N HIS A 81 -0.46 -11.95 -1.13
CA HIS A 81 -1.30 -11.25 -0.17
C HIS A 81 -0.59 -9.99 0.33
N ILE A 82 -1.30 -8.87 0.26
CA ILE A 82 -0.82 -7.56 0.73
C ILE A 82 -1.81 -6.95 1.73
N ILE A 83 -1.26 -6.32 2.77
CA ILE A 83 -1.98 -5.50 3.72
C ILE A 83 -1.68 -4.04 3.36
N VAL A 84 -2.65 -3.32 2.82
CA VAL A 84 -2.49 -1.93 2.38
C VAL A 84 -2.97 -0.99 3.49
N VAL A 85 -2.05 -0.23 4.05
CA VAL A 85 -2.30 0.80 5.06
C VAL A 85 -2.45 2.15 4.37
N THR A 86 -3.55 2.84 4.61
CA THR A 86 -3.83 4.16 4.03
C THR A 86 -4.68 5.02 4.98
N PHE A 87 -4.90 6.28 4.62
CA PHE A 87 -5.71 7.21 5.40
C PHE A 87 -7.22 6.87 5.26
N THR A 88 -7.99 6.96 6.35
CA THR A 88 -9.42 6.53 6.39
C THR A 88 -10.27 7.10 5.25
N PRO A 89 -10.26 8.42 4.95
CA PRO A 89 -10.93 9.00 3.78
C PRO A 89 -10.51 8.44 2.41
N HIS A 90 -9.33 7.84 2.30
CA HIS A 90 -8.75 7.36 1.04
C HIS A 90 -8.86 5.85 0.84
N VAL A 91 -9.36 5.08 1.83
CA VAL A 91 -9.45 3.61 1.77
C VAL A 91 -10.20 3.14 0.52
N SER A 92 -11.39 3.71 0.23
CA SER A 92 -12.21 3.28 -0.90
C SER A 92 -11.53 3.52 -2.25
N ARG A 93 -10.89 4.69 -2.43
CA ARG A 93 -10.18 5.03 -3.67
C ARG A 93 -8.91 4.18 -3.83
N ALA A 94 -8.13 4.05 -2.76
CA ALA A 94 -6.90 3.27 -2.75
C ALA A 94 -7.18 1.80 -3.07
N ARG A 95 -8.19 1.22 -2.42
CA ARG A 95 -8.65 -0.14 -2.71
C ARG A 95 -8.97 -0.30 -4.19
N TYR A 96 -9.83 0.55 -4.73
CA TYR A 96 -10.24 0.47 -6.14
C TYR A 96 -9.04 0.49 -7.10
N ILE A 97 -8.06 1.36 -6.86
CA ILE A 97 -6.87 1.48 -7.71
C ILE A 97 -5.97 0.24 -7.56
N VAL A 98 -5.69 -0.20 -6.33
CA VAL A 98 -4.80 -1.34 -6.08
C VAL A 98 -5.42 -2.66 -6.56
N GLU A 99 -6.72 -2.88 -6.35
CA GLU A 99 -7.47 -4.06 -6.84
C GLU A 99 -7.46 -4.16 -8.37
N LYS A 100 -7.33 -3.04 -9.09
CA LYS A 100 -7.25 -3.05 -10.56
C LYS A 100 -5.87 -3.44 -11.09
N CYS A 101 -4.83 -3.38 -10.26
CA CYS A 101 -3.46 -3.59 -10.68
C CYS A 101 -2.84 -4.86 -10.06
N PHE A 102 -3.24 -5.23 -8.85
CA PHE A 102 -2.72 -6.38 -8.12
C PHE A 102 -3.76 -7.53 -8.09
N ASP A 103 -3.40 -8.67 -8.68
CA ASP A 103 -4.27 -9.84 -8.82
C ASP A 103 -4.36 -10.74 -7.58
N GLY A 104 -3.69 -10.38 -6.47
CA GLY A 104 -3.67 -11.16 -5.24
C GLY A 104 -4.71 -10.72 -4.21
N GLU A 105 -4.62 -11.31 -3.02
CA GLU A 105 -5.49 -10.95 -1.90
C GLU A 105 -5.08 -9.59 -1.31
N ILE A 106 -6.05 -8.71 -1.07
CA ILE A 106 -5.83 -7.38 -0.51
C ILE A 106 -6.59 -7.23 0.81
N THR A 107 -5.88 -6.82 1.86
CA THR A 107 -6.48 -6.42 3.14
C THR A 107 -6.23 -4.93 3.35
N MET A 108 -7.29 -4.13 3.46
CA MET A 108 -7.16 -2.69 3.70
C MET A 108 -7.12 -2.38 5.19
N VAL A 109 -6.21 -1.52 5.60
CA VAL A 109 -6.10 -0.97 6.95
C VAL A 109 -6.16 0.55 6.87
N ALA A 110 -7.07 1.14 7.64
CA ALA A 110 -7.29 2.58 7.71
C ALA A 110 -6.55 3.19 8.91
N SER A 111 -5.96 4.37 8.74
CA SER A 111 -5.41 5.20 9.82
C SER A 111 -5.90 6.65 9.68
N PRO A 112 -6.19 7.39 10.77
CA PRO A 112 -6.39 6.88 12.11
C PRO A 112 -7.67 6.04 12.14
N SER A 113 -7.61 4.93 12.86
CA SER A 113 -8.78 4.14 13.26
C SER A 113 -8.81 4.09 14.77
N GLU A 114 -9.97 4.25 15.39
CA GLU A 114 -10.10 4.05 16.84
C GLU A 114 -9.56 2.67 17.23
N SER A 115 -8.67 2.68 18.22
CA SER A 115 -7.95 1.51 18.73
C SER A 115 -8.91 0.56 19.45
N GLY A 116 -9.49 -0.38 18.70
CA GLY A 116 -10.35 -1.43 19.25
C GLY A 116 -10.41 -2.69 18.38
N LEU A 117 -10.09 -3.85 18.96
CA LEU A 117 -10.14 -5.16 18.29
C LEU A 117 -11.54 -5.52 17.73
N GLY A 118 -12.61 -4.92 18.25
CA GLY A 118 -13.98 -5.10 17.72
C GLY A 118 -14.23 -4.44 16.37
N PHE A 119 -13.52 -3.34 16.06
CA PHE A 119 -13.54 -2.70 14.74
C PHE A 119 -12.77 -3.53 13.69
N TRP A 120 -11.69 -4.20 14.13
CA TRP A 120 -10.88 -5.09 13.30
C TRP A 120 -11.66 -6.28 12.71
N ALA A 121 -12.54 -6.91 13.51
CA ALA A 121 -13.40 -8.00 13.02
C ALA A 121 -14.53 -7.48 12.11
N TRP A 122 -15.09 -6.30 12.40
CA TRP A 122 -16.19 -5.72 11.62
C TRP A 122 -15.74 -5.23 10.23
N MET A 123 -14.52 -4.69 10.12
CA MET A 123 -13.95 -4.25 8.82
C MET A 123 -13.48 -5.42 7.95
N TYR A 124 -13.04 -6.54 8.56
CA TYR A 124 -12.67 -7.78 7.89
C TYR A 124 -13.89 -8.52 7.30
N VAL A 125 -15.04 -8.49 8.00
CA VAL A 125 -16.26 -9.21 7.58
C VAL A 125 -17.10 -8.47 6.53
N ARG A 126 -17.08 -7.13 6.48
CA ARG A 126 -17.95 -6.36 5.56
C ARG A 126 -17.40 -6.07 4.17
N GLN A 127 -16.16 -6.44 3.85
CA GLN A 127 -15.51 -6.03 2.60
C GLN A 127 -15.47 -7.10 1.51
N SER A 128 -16.35 -8.11 1.59
CA SER A 128 -16.78 -8.99 0.49
C SER A 128 -18.18 -8.55 0.01
N GLY A 129 -18.24 -7.44 -0.73
CA GLY A 129 -19.51 -6.83 -1.14
C GLY A 129 -19.41 -5.96 -2.38
N GLY A 130 -18.88 -6.54 -3.47
CA GLY A 130 -19.20 -6.19 -4.85
C GLY A 130 -19.02 -4.73 -5.29
N TYR A 131 -17.88 -4.44 -5.93
CA TYR A 131 -17.90 -3.55 -7.10
C TYR A 131 -17.16 -4.21 -8.26
N VAL A 132 -17.83 -5.16 -8.93
CA VAL A 132 -17.56 -5.43 -10.34
C VAL A 132 -18.06 -4.22 -11.12
N ARG A 133 -17.22 -3.19 -11.21
CA ARG A 133 -17.36 -2.17 -12.26
C ARG A 133 -16.35 -2.50 -13.35
N ALA A 134 -16.87 -3.16 -14.38
CA ALA A 134 -16.35 -3.07 -15.72
C ALA A 134 -16.28 -1.59 -16.10
N PHE A 135 -15.09 -1.10 -16.43
CA PHE A 135 -14.78 -0.30 -17.60
C PHE A 135 -13.25 -0.22 -17.68
N VAL A 136 -12.76 -0.45 -18.90
CA VAL A 136 -11.36 -0.35 -19.30
C VAL A 136 -10.87 1.04 -18.92
N ASN A 137 -9.86 1.09 -18.07
CA ASN A 137 -9.20 2.34 -17.73
C ASN A 137 -7.72 2.00 -17.60
N GLN A 138 -6.95 2.45 -18.59
CA GLN A 138 -5.54 2.09 -18.87
C GLN A 138 -4.54 2.62 -17.82
N HIS A 139 -4.86 2.60 -16.53
CA HIS A 139 -4.02 3.22 -15.50
C HIS A 139 -2.78 2.36 -15.18
N CYS A 140 -2.83 1.04 -15.38
CA CYS A 140 -1.69 0.14 -15.15
C CYS A 140 -1.01 -0.35 -16.45
N GLU A 141 -1.52 -0.02 -17.65
CA GLU A 141 -0.94 -0.43 -18.94
C GLU A 141 0.21 0.47 -19.45
N THR A 142 0.42 1.66 -18.89
CA THR A 142 1.47 2.55 -19.42
C THR A 142 2.89 2.06 -19.14
N ALA A 143 3.09 1.12 -18.20
CA ALA A 143 4.42 0.58 -17.89
C ALA A 143 4.92 -0.47 -18.90
N GLU A 144 4.03 -1.11 -19.65
CA GLU A 144 4.41 -2.21 -20.56
C GLU A 144 4.77 -1.70 -21.97
N LYS A 145 4.31 -0.49 -22.36
CA LYS A 145 4.56 0.04 -23.71
C LYS A 145 5.94 0.68 -23.93
N THR A 146 6.74 0.93 -22.89
CA THR A 146 8.10 1.48 -23.06
C THR A 146 9.18 0.40 -23.12
N ALA A 147 8.88 -0.85 -22.74
CA ALA A 147 9.82 -1.97 -22.78
C ALA A 147 9.76 -2.80 -24.08
N SER A 148 8.90 -2.44 -25.03
CA SER A 148 8.72 -3.15 -26.32
C SER A 148 9.05 -2.30 -27.55
N ALA A 149 9.74 -1.18 -27.36
CA ALA A 149 10.25 -0.36 -28.44
C ALA A 149 11.73 -0.07 -28.21
N PHE A 150 12.59 -1.09 -28.30
CA PHE A 150 13.96 -1.05 -28.82
C PHE A 150 14.50 -2.47 -28.95
#